data_AF-A0A3S0Z4M1-F1
#
_entry.id   AF-A0A3S0Z4M1-F1
#
_cell.length_a   1.000
_cell.length_b   1.000
_cell.length_c   1.000
_cell.angle_alpha   90.00
_cell.angle_beta   90.00
_cell.angle_gamma   90.00
#
_symmetry.space_group_name_H-M   'P 1'
#
loop_
_entity.id
_entity.type
_entity.pdbx_description
1 polymer ?
#
loop_
_entity_poly.entity_id
_entity_poly.type
_entity_poly.pdbx_seq_one_letter_code
_entity_poly.pdbx_strand_id
1 'polypeptide(L)'
;EDISKLYPQCTEQSRAKLESCVGELTSVSNKFKDIVDFGFSQLAASAVKPRVKPLIDTFLATSHNVTEEEFSNFEANDPWVQNTIVSLDTTLSTFKEAMTSANYDRFAMAMSGEITQQLEKAVTKTVFNR
;
A
#
# COMPACT_ATOMS: atom_id res chain seq x y z
N GLU A 1 -18.38 -26.14 4.67
CA GLU A 1 -19.43 -27.07 5.11
C GLU A 1 -19.17 -28.43 4.49
N ASP A 2 -19.53 -29.49 5.21
CA ASP A 2 -19.27 -30.86 4.81
C ASP A 2 -20.28 -31.30 3.72
N ILE A 3 -19.81 -31.62 2.51
CA ILE A 3 -20.65 -31.98 1.35
C ILE A 3 -21.58 -33.16 1.69
N SER A 4 -21.14 -34.01 2.62
CA SER A 4 -21.91 -35.14 3.16
C SER A 4 -23.24 -34.73 3.81
N LYS A 5 -23.32 -33.53 4.41
CA LYS A 5 -24.54 -33.00 5.04
C LYS A 5 -25.50 -32.37 4.04
N LEU A 6 -24.99 -31.85 2.92
CA LEU A 6 -25.79 -31.16 1.91
C LEU A 6 -26.41 -32.11 0.87
N TYR A 7 -25.77 -33.26 0.61
CA TYR A 7 -26.23 -34.24 -0.38
C TYR A 7 -26.26 -35.68 0.18
N PRO A 8 -27.17 -35.98 1.12
CA PRO A 8 -27.22 -37.28 1.79
C PRO A 8 -27.56 -38.45 0.85
N GLN A 9 -28.18 -38.18 -0.31
CA GLN A 9 -28.59 -39.21 -1.29
C GLN A 9 -27.63 -39.32 -2.50
N CYS A 10 -26.46 -38.66 -2.46
CA CYS A 10 -25.50 -38.72 -3.55
C CYS A 10 -24.71 -40.04 -3.54
N THR A 11 -24.50 -40.65 -4.71
CA THR A 11 -23.62 -41.82 -4.84
C THR A 11 -22.17 -41.46 -4.49
N GLU A 12 -21.39 -42.42 -4.01
CA GLU A 12 -19.98 -42.22 -3.64
C GLU A 12 -19.16 -41.63 -4.79
N GLN A 13 -19.40 -42.11 -6.02
CA GLN A 13 -18.75 -41.60 -7.22
C GLN A 13 -19.09 -40.13 -7.50
N SER A 14 -20.36 -39.72 -7.34
CA SER A 14 -20.77 -38.33 -7.52
C SER A 14 -20.20 -37.43 -6.42
N ARG A 15 -20.08 -37.94 -5.20
CA ARG A 15 -19.45 -37.22 -4.08
C ARG A 15 -17.97 -36.96 -4.33
N ALA A 16 -17.21 -37.98 -4.75
CA ALA A 16 -15.79 -37.83 -5.06
C ALA A 16 -15.54 -36.79 -6.17
N LYS A 17 -16.42 -36.73 -7.18
CA LYS A 17 -16.37 -35.69 -8.23
C LYS A 17 -16.62 -34.30 -7.66
N LEU A 18 -17.64 -34.13 -6.80
CA LEU A 18 -17.95 -32.85 -6.16
C LEU A 18 -16.80 -32.37 -5.27
N GLU A 19 -16.22 -33.25 -4.45
CA GLU A 19 -15.07 -32.93 -3.62
C GLU A 19 -13.86 -32.52 -4.47
N SER A 20 -13.61 -33.21 -5.58
CA SER A 20 -12.55 -32.83 -6.54
C SER A 20 -12.80 -31.44 -7.13
N CYS A 21 -14.01 -31.16 -7.61
CA CYS A 21 -14.33 -29.84 -8.17
C CYS A 21 -14.20 -28.72 -7.14
N VAL A 22 -14.66 -28.93 -5.90
CA VAL A 22 -14.51 -27.95 -4.81
C VAL A 22 -13.04 -27.76 -4.44
N GLY A 23 -12.24 -28.84 -4.43
CA GLY A 23 -10.80 -28.77 -4.23
C GLY A 23 -10.10 -27.97 -5.33
N GLU A 24 -10.45 -28.19 -6.59
CA GLU A 24 -9.94 -27.42 -7.73
C GLU A 24 -10.33 -25.94 -7.65
N LEU A 25 -11.58 -25.62 -7.31
CA LEU A 25 -12.03 -24.24 -7.12
C LEU A 25 -11.27 -23.54 -5.99
N THR A 26 -11.00 -24.25 -4.89
CA THR A 26 -10.18 -23.74 -3.78
C THR A 26 -8.75 -23.45 -4.25
N SER A 27 -8.15 -24.37 -5.03
CA SER A 27 -6.83 -24.18 -5.61
C SER A 27 -6.76 -22.97 -6.54
N VAL A 28 -7.75 -22.80 -7.41
CA VAL A 28 -7.86 -21.65 -8.31
C VAL A 28 -8.04 -20.35 -7.52
N SER A 29 -8.88 -20.36 -6.48
CA SER A 29 -9.05 -19.21 -5.58
C SER A 29 -7.74 -18.78 -4.93
N ASN A 30 -6.92 -19.72 -4.47
CA ASN A 30 -5.60 -19.42 -3.91
C ASN A 30 -4.66 -18.82 -4.96
N LYS A 31 -4.64 -19.35 -6.19
CA LYS A 31 -3.85 -18.76 -7.28
C LYS A 31 -4.29 -17.32 -7.61
N PHE A 32 -5.58 -17.03 -7.60
CA PHE A 32 -6.05 -15.66 -7.78
C PHE A 32 -5.56 -14.74 -6.67
N LYS A 33 -5.57 -15.20 -5.41
CA LYS A 33 -5.01 -14.45 -4.29
C LYS A 33 -3.52 -14.15 -4.52
N ASP A 34 -2.73 -15.14 -4.91
CA ASP A 34 -1.29 -14.97 -5.17
C ASP A 34 -1.04 -13.98 -6.31
N ILE A 35 -1.85 -14.02 -7.37
CA ILE A 35 -1.78 -13.07 -8.50
C ILE A 35 -2.09 -11.65 -8.02
N VAL A 36 -3.12 -11.48 -7.19
CA VAL A 36 -3.46 -10.17 -6.61
C VAL A 36 -2.31 -9.67 -5.72
N ASP A 37 -1.75 -10.52 -4.86
CA ASP A 37 -0.63 -10.17 -3.99
C ASP A 37 0.62 -9.75 -4.77
N PHE A 38 0.93 -10.47 -5.84
CA PHE A 38 1.99 -10.11 -6.77
C PHE A 38 1.70 -8.79 -7.49
N GLY A 39 0.49 -8.61 -8.00
CA GLY A 39 0.05 -7.38 -8.66
C GLY A 39 0.20 -6.15 -7.76
N PHE A 40 -0.18 -6.25 -6.49
CA PHE A 40 0.02 -5.18 -5.50
C PHE A 40 1.50 -4.89 -5.23
N SER A 41 2.34 -5.93 -5.16
CA SER A 41 3.78 -5.75 -4.98
C SER A 41 4.41 -5.00 -6.16
N GLN A 42 3.99 -5.34 -7.39
CA GLN A 42 4.41 -4.64 -8.60
C GLN A 42 3.87 -3.20 -8.66
N LEU A 43 2.60 -3.00 -8.28
CA LEU A 43 1.99 -1.67 -8.20
C LEU A 43 2.74 -0.77 -7.21
N ALA A 44 3.07 -1.28 -6.02
CA ALA A 44 3.85 -0.53 -5.04
C ALA A 44 5.24 -0.16 -5.60
N ALA A 45 5.92 -1.11 -6.23
CA ALA A 45 7.25 -0.87 -6.80
C ALA A 45 7.24 0.15 -7.95
N SER A 46 6.22 0.12 -8.81
CA SER A 46 6.15 0.91 -10.04
C SER A 46 5.42 2.25 -9.90
N ALA A 47 4.45 2.35 -8.99
CA ALA A 47 3.59 3.52 -8.86
C ALA A 47 3.79 4.27 -7.53
N VAL A 48 4.06 3.56 -6.43
CA VAL A 48 4.20 4.18 -5.09
C VAL A 48 5.63 4.68 -4.89
N LYS A 49 6.63 3.81 -5.02
CA LYS A 49 8.05 4.17 -4.78
C LYS A 49 8.50 5.40 -5.58
N PRO A 50 8.21 5.52 -6.90
CA PRO A 50 8.65 6.68 -7.68
C PRO A 50 7.94 7.98 -7.32
N ARG A 51 6.75 7.91 -6.69
CA ARG A 51 6.01 9.09 -6.21
C ARG A 51 6.46 9.53 -4.82
N VAL A 52 6.80 8.57 -3.95
CA VAL A 52 7.27 8.87 -2.59
C VAL A 52 8.70 9.40 -2.63
N LYS A 53 9.58 8.82 -3.44
CA LYS A 53 11.01 9.15 -3.46
C LYS A 53 11.30 10.65 -3.65
N PRO A 54 10.71 11.37 -4.62
CA PRO A 54 10.94 12.80 -4.77
C PRO A 54 10.55 13.63 -3.55
N LEU A 55 9.47 13.25 -2.86
CA LEU A 55 9.01 13.93 -1.64
C LEU A 55 10.04 13.79 -0.52
N ILE A 56 10.65 12.61 -0.40
CA ILE A 56 11.72 12.33 0.57
C ILE A 56 13.04 12.99 0.16
N ASP A 57 13.34 13.05 -1.13
CA ASP A 57 14.51 13.79 -1.63
C ASP A 57 14.37 15.30 -1.33
N THR A 58 13.16 15.88 -1.42
CA THR A 58 12.89 17.26 -0.98
C THR A 58 13.11 17.42 0.52
N PHE A 59 12.64 16.49 1.35
CA PHE A 59 12.90 16.51 2.80
C PHE A 59 14.40 16.57 3.10
N LEU A 60 15.20 15.74 2.42
CA LEU A 60 16.66 15.70 2.60
C LEU A 60 17.36 16.98 2.12
N ALA A 61 16.79 17.68 1.14
CA ALA A 61 17.31 18.94 0.63
C ALA A 61 16.95 20.13 1.53
N THR A 62 15.87 20.05 2.30
CA THR A 62 15.47 21.09 3.26
C THR A 62 16.40 21.07 4.47
N SER A 63 16.95 22.24 4.83
CA SER A 63 17.76 22.35 6.05
C SER A 63 16.90 22.14 7.28
N HIS A 64 17.39 21.30 8.21
CA HIS A 64 16.81 21.10 9.53
C HIS A 64 17.76 21.57 10.65
N ASN A 65 18.89 22.17 10.26
CA ASN A 65 19.77 22.93 11.12
C ASN A 65 19.54 24.40 10.81
N VAL A 66 18.58 25.02 11.47
CA VAL A 66 18.02 26.32 11.10
C VAL A 66 18.18 27.36 12.19
N THR A 67 18.31 28.61 11.78
CA THR A 67 18.28 29.79 12.63
C THR A 67 16.84 30.21 12.96
N GLU A 68 16.66 31.12 13.92
CA GLU A 68 15.34 31.65 14.29
C GLU A 68 14.65 32.39 13.13
N GLU A 69 15.43 33.08 12.29
CA GLU A 69 14.93 33.73 11.08
C GLU A 69 14.41 32.70 10.06
N GLU A 70 15.17 31.65 9.79
CA GLU A 70 14.76 30.55 8.90
C GLU A 70 13.54 29.80 9.45
N PHE A 71 13.49 29.57 10.77
CA PHE A 71 12.34 28.95 11.42
C PHE A 71 11.07 29.79 11.26
N SER A 72 11.17 31.10 11.48
CA SER A 72 10.05 32.04 11.26
C SER A 72 9.58 32.04 9.80
N ASN A 73 10.52 31.93 8.85
CA ASN A 73 10.19 31.82 7.43
C ASN A 73 9.47 30.51 7.11
N PHE A 74 9.85 29.39 7.72
CA PHE A 74 9.20 28.09 7.55
C PHE A 74 7.81 28.03 8.20
N GLU A 75 7.58 28.76 9.29
CA GLU A 75 6.24 28.89 9.90
C GLU A 75 5.28 29.63 8.96
N ALA A 76 5.74 30.69 8.32
CA ALA A 76 4.96 31.42 7.33
C ALA A 76 4.79 30.65 6.01
N ASN A 77 5.81 29.90 5.59
CA ASN A 77 5.86 29.17 4.34
C ASN A 77 6.42 27.77 4.57
N ASP A 78 5.53 26.79 4.75
CA ASP A 78 5.96 25.40 4.94
C ASP A 78 6.83 24.91 3.76
N PRO A 79 8.06 24.44 4.02
CA PRO A 79 8.98 24.05 2.97
C PRO A 79 8.74 22.65 2.40
N TRP A 80 7.89 21.82 3.03
CA TRP A 80 7.84 20.39 2.71
C TRP A 80 6.53 19.67 3.00
N VAL A 81 5.99 19.73 4.22
CA VAL A 81 4.92 18.79 4.65
C VAL A 81 3.60 19.04 3.92
N GLN A 82 3.25 20.30 3.63
CA GLN A 82 2.01 20.67 2.94
C GLN A 82 2.03 20.17 1.49
N ASN A 83 3.12 20.41 0.77
CA ASN A 83 3.26 19.90 -0.60
C ASN A 83 3.29 18.36 -0.65
N THR A 84 3.90 17.74 0.37
CA THR A 84 3.88 16.29 0.54
C THR A 84 2.46 15.76 0.73
N ILE A 85 1.67 16.37 1.61
CA ILE A 85 0.27 16.00 1.84
C ILE A 85 -0.54 16.10 0.54
N VAL A 86 -0.45 17.22 -0.17
CA VAL A 86 -1.20 17.43 -1.43
C VAL A 86 -0.82 16.40 -2.49
N SER A 87 0.47 16.09 -2.62
CA SER A 87 0.97 15.10 -3.60
C SER A 87 0.48 13.68 -3.29
N LEU A 88 0.46 13.32 -2.00
CA LEU A 88 -0.04 12.03 -1.54
C LEU A 88 -1.55 11.93 -1.72
N ASP A 89 -2.30 12.96 -1.35
CA ASP A 89 -3.76 13.01 -1.48
C ASP A 89 -4.20 12.88 -2.95
N THR A 90 -3.52 13.59 -3.86
CA THR A 90 -3.75 13.46 -5.31
C THR A 90 -3.53 12.02 -5.78
N THR A 91 -2.46 11.38 -5.31
CA THR A 91 -2.15 9.99 -5.68
C THR A 91 -3.20 9.03 -5.13
N LEU A 92 -3.52 9.12 -3.84
CA LEU A 92 -4.51 8.28 -3.17
C LEU A 92 -5.88 8.42 -3.84
N SER A 93 -6.33 9.65 -4.09
CA SER A 93 -7.60 9.93 -4.75
C SER A 93 -7.68 9.33 -6.16
N THR A 94 -6.61 9.40 -6.94
CA THR A 94 -6.54 8.79 -8.29
C THR A 94 -6.78 7.28 -8.25
N PHE A 95 -6.25 6.58 -7.25
CA PHE A 95 -6.41 5.12 -7.13
C PHE A 95 -7.72 4.72 -6.46
N LYS A 96 -8.30 5.59 -5.63
CA LYS A 96 -9.54 5.31 -4.89
C LYS A 96 -10.72 5.01 -5.82
N GLU A 97 -10.83 5.74 -6.93
CA GLU A 97 -11.92 5.54 -7.89
C GLU A 97 -11.77 4.26 -8.72
N ALA A 98 -10.53 3.75 -8.86
CA ALA A 98 -10.21 2.58 -9.68
C ALA A 98 -10.21 1.26 -8.90
N MET A 99 -10.44 1.27 -7.58
CA MET A 99 -10.30 0.11 -6.70
C MET A 99 -11.56 -0.17 -5.89
N THR A 100 -11.75 -1.44 -5.53
CA THR A 100 -12.70 -1.81 -4.47
C THR A 100 -12.19 -1.28 -3.13
N SER A 101 -13.09 -1.10 -2.15
CA SER A 101 -12.69 -0.61 -0.81
C SER A 101 -11.56 -1.43 -0.20
N ALA A 102 -11.66 -2.76 -0.21
CA ALA A 102 -10.65 -3.65 0.36
C ALA A 102 -9.28 -3.52 -0.35
N ASN A 103 -9.29 -3.33 -1.67
CA ASN A 103 -8.06 -3.14 -2.45
C ASN A 103 -7.45 -1.75 -2.19
N TYR A 104 -8.29 -0.72 -2.05
CA TYR A 104 -7.85 0.62 -1.70
C TYR A 104 -7.24 0.69 -0.30
N ASP A 105 -7.86 0.04 0.69
CA ASP A 105 -7.32 -0.02 2.05
C ASP A 105 -5.93 -0.67 2.06
N ARG A 106 -5.78 -1.77 1.32
CA ARG A 106 -4.47 -2.43 1.13
C ARG A 106 -3.45 -1.52 0.44
N PHE A 107 -3.87 -0.79 -0.59
CA PHE A 107 -3.01 0.17 -1.30
C PHE A 107 -2.54 1.29 -0.36
N ALA A 108 -3.45 1.88 0.41
CA ALA A 108 -3.16 2.95 1.35
C ALA A 108 -2.19 2.47 2.46
N MET A 109 -2.37 1.25 2.97
CA MET A 109 -1.42 0.65 3.92
C MET A 109 -0.03 0.48 3.31
N ALA A 110 0.06 0.00 2.06
CA ALA A 110 1.34 -0.15 1.37
C ALA A 110 2.03 1.21 1.13
N MET A 111 1.27 2.23 0.76
CA MET A 111 1.78 3.60 0.61
C MET A 111 2.29 4.16 1.94
N SER A 112 1.51 4.01 3.02
CA SER A 112 1.92 4.42 4.35
C SER A 112 3.22 3.74 4.77
N GLY A 113 3.34 2.42 4.58
CA GLY A 113 4.54 1.67 4.92
C GLY A 113 5.78 2.13 4.15
N GLU A 114 5.64 2.43 2.85
CA GLU A 114 6.73 2.95 2.03
C GLU A 114 7.18 4.36 2.49
N ILE A 115 6.23 5.25 2.77
CA ILE A 115 6.52 6.59 3.28
C ILE A 115 7.26 6.50 4.62
N THR A 116 6.76 5.70 5.56
CA THR A 116 7.40 5.48 6.86
C THR A 116 8.83 4.98 6.67
N GLN A 117 9.03 3.94 5.86
CA GLN A 117 10.36 3.35 5.67
C GLN A 117 11.35 4.34 5.04
N GLN A 118 10.93 5.13 4.05
CA GLN A 118 11.82 6.08 3.40
C GLN A 118 12.10 7.30 4.28
N LEU A 119 11.08 7.82 4.98
CA LEU A 119 11.23 8.97 5.86
C LEU A 119 12.12 8.65 7.07
N GLU A 120 11.96 7.47 7.68
CA GLU A 120 12.83 7.02 8.78
C GLU A 120 14.32 7.01 8.36
N LYS A 121 14.60 6.47 7.17
CA LYS A 121 15.96 6.47 6.60
C LYS A 121 16.45 7.88 6.31
N ALA A 122 15.57 8.79 5.89
CA ALA A 122 15.92 10.17 5.60
C ALA A 122 16.24 10.95 6.89
N VAL A 123 15.37 10.87 7.89
CA VAL A 123 15.57 11.47 9.22
C VAL A 123 16.89 11.02 9.83
N THR A 124 17.24 9.73 9.72
CA THR A 124 18.52 9.23 10.26
C THR A 124 19.75 9.84 9.58
N LYS A 125 19.61 10.39 8.37
CA LYS A 125 20.69 11.06 7.62
C LYS A 125 20.69 12.58 7.79
N THR A 126 19.62 13.14 8.34
CA THR A 126 19.45 14.58 8.49
C THR A 126 20.08 15.07 9.79
N VAL A 127 20.71 16.25 9.74
CA VAL A 127 21.24 16.94 10.92
C VAL A 127 20.19 17.90 11.43
N PHE A 128 19.91 17.83 12.73
CA PHE A 128 18.93 18.68 13.40
C PHE A 128 19.63 19.55 14.46
N ASN A 129 19.14 20.77 14.66
CA ASN A 129 19.47 21.60 15.82
C ASN A 129 18.22 21.90 16.67
N ARG A 130 18.43 22.60 17.79
CA ARG A 130 17.37 23.00 18.72
C ARG A 130 16.90 24.41 18.41
#